data_AF-T2IXI7-F1
#
_entry.id   AF-T2IXI7-F1
#
_cell.length_a   1.000
_cell.length_b   1.000
_cell.length_c   1.000
_cell.angle_alpha   90.00
_cell.angle_beta   90.00
_cell.angle_gamma   90.00
#
_symmetry.space_group_name_H-M   'P 1'
#
loop_
_entity.id
_entity.type
_entity.pdbx_description
1 polymer ?
#
loop_
_entity_poly.entity_id
_entity_poly.type
_entity_poly.pdbx_seq_one_letter_code
_entity_poly.pdbx_strand_id
1 'polypeptide(L)'
;MFTQEKIIEIASLPESAFRYKCHVEALITLYQWVREQWTKKAVTEHKNKYNLDCRSTEGKLKFALFAAKEMSQDCLPGTVSEVIPEPVNNQNKETQTSKILCQAIAFLKPVPKTNGLEKSPTYQVMGEPIYWDELVRNYKQLVVKWHPDNNPSVEAVGRIQLITQIYQELKTNWMTKYSPLIPLSRIGEENLQRAMSQKLPWNPKSFWV
;
A
#
# COMPACT_ATOMS: atom_id res chain seq x y z
N MET A 1 6.79 -30.85 -8.87
CA MET A 1 5.32 -30.68 -8.75
C MET A 1 5.04 -29.20 -8.54
N PHE A 2 4.34 -28.54 -9.45
CA PHE A 2 3.94 -27.14 -9.27
C PHE A 2 2.73 -27.08 -8.33
N THR A 3 2.81 -26.26 -7.29
CA THR A 3 1.68 -25.98 -6.40
C THR A 3 0.80 -24.91 -7.01
N GLN A 4 -0.49 -24.92 -6.66
CA GLN A 4 -1.49 -23.97 -7.16
C GLN A 4 -1.11 -22.51 -6.88
N GLU A 5 -0.49 -22.25 -5.71
CA GLU A 5 0.05 -20.93 -5.34
C GLU A 5 1.12 -20.44 -6.33
N LYS A 6 2.04 -21.31 -6.75
CA LYS A 6 3.09 -20.97 -7.73
C LYS A 6 2.52 -20.68 -9.12
N ILE A 7 1.41 -21.34 -9.48
CA ILE A 7 0.73 -21.08 -10.76
C ILE A 7 0.06 -19.71 -10.72
N ILE A 8 -0.57 -19.33 -9.60
CA ILE A 8 -1.18 -18.01 -9.40
C ILE A 8 -0.11 -16.91 -9.40
N GLU A 9 1.02 -17.13 -8.72
CA GLU A 9 2.15 -16.20 -8.74
C GLU A 9 2.64 -15.95 -10.18
N ILE A 10 2.81 -17.01 -10.98
CA ILE A 10 3.24 -16.89 -12.38
C ILE A 10 2.16 -16.25 -13.26
N ALA A 11 0.88 -16.53 -13.02
CA ALA A 11 -0.24 -15.93 -13.74
C ALA A 11 -0.39 -14.42 -13.45
N SER A 12 0.03 -13.98 -12.26
CA SER A 12 0.01 -12.58 -11.84
C SER A 12 1.14 -11.73 -12.43
N LEU A 13 2.11 -12.35 -13.11
CA LEU A 13 3.25 -11.65 -13.70
C LEU A 13 2.81 -10.78 -14.90
N PRO A 14 3.36 -9.56 -15.03
CA PRO A 14 3.10 -8.70 -16.18
C PRO A 14 3.65 -9.33 -17.46
N GLU A 15 3.10 -8.97 -18.62
CA GLU A 15 3.56 -9.47 -19.92
C GLU A 15 5.03 -9.11 -20.23
N SER A 16 5.61 -8.16 -19.49
CA SER A 16 7.03 -7.80 -19.54
C SER A 16 7.93 -8.65 -18.65
N ALA A 17 7.39 -9.65 -17.93
CA ALA A 17 8.14 -10.48 -16.97
C ALA A 17 9.29 -11.26 -17.62
N PHE A 18 9.26 -11.45 -18.94
CA PHE A 18 10.33 -12.04 -19.74
C PHE A 18 11.66 -11.26 -19.70
N ARG A 19 11.67 -10.02 -19.18
CA ARG A 19 12.87 -9.17 -19.06
C ARG A 19 13.71 -9.46 -17.81
N TYR A 20 13.19 -10.22 -16.85
CA TYR A 20 13.88 -10.49 -15.58
C TYR A 20 14.26 -11.96 -15.48
N LYS A 21 15.56 -12.24 -15.26
CA LYS A 21 16.12 -13.61 -15.25
C LYS A 21 15.41 -14.55 -14.27
N CYS A 22 15.01 -14.06 -13.10
CA CYS A 22 14.30 -14.83 -12.08
C CYS A 22 12.93 -15.36 -12.56
N HIS A 23 12.22 -14.60 -13.40
CA HIS A 23 10.92 -15.01 -13.93
C HIS A 23 11.07 -15.91 -15.16
N VAL A 24 12.13 -15.74 -15.94
CA VAL A 24 12.44 -16.58 -17.11
C VAL A 24 12.65 -18.04 -16.71
N GLU A 25 13.39 -18.30 -15.64
CA GLU A 25 13.62 -19.67 -15.14
C GLU A 25 12.33 -20.33 -14.64
N ALA A 26 11.50 -19.60 -13.90
CA ALA A 26 10.20 -20.08 -13.43
C ALA A 26 9.25 -20.42 -14.59
N LEU A 27 9.19 -19.56 -15.62
CA LEU A 27 8.38 -19.75 -16.81
C LEU A 27 8.85 -20.92 -17.68
N ILE A 28 10.16 -21.13 -17.82
CA ILE A 28 10.71 -22.30 -18.54
C ILE A 28 10.38 -23.59 -17.80
N THR A 29 10.49 -23.59 -16.47
CA THR A 29 10.17 -24.75 -15.64
C THR A 29 8.68 -25.08 -15.74
N LEU A 30 7.81 -24.05 -15.74
CA LEU A 30 6.38 -24.23 -15.95
C LEU A 30 6.06 -24.73 -17.36
N TYR A 31 6.73 -24.21 -18.40
CA TYR A 31 6.58 -24.69 -19.77
C TYR A 31 6.86 -26.19 -19.91
N GLN A 32 7.95 -26.66 -19.29
CA GLN A 32 8.32 -28.09 -19.30
C GLN A 32 7.26 -28.92 -18.58
N TRP A 33 6.83 -28.47 -17.40
CA TRP A 33 5.81 -29.16 -16.62
C TRP A 33 4.46 -29.23 -17.35
N VAL A 34 4.00 -28.13 -17.97
CA VAL A 34 2.76 -28.11 -18.76
C VAL A 34 2.86 -29.06 -19.95
N ARG A 35 4.01 -29.17 -20.62
CA ARG A 35 4.21 -30.14 -21.72
C ARG A 35 4.19 -31.60 -21.28
N GLU A 36 4.53 -31.88 -20.03
CA GLU A 36 4.46 -33.23 -19.46
C GLU A 36 3.04 -33.58 -19.01
N GLN A 37 2.29 -32.60 -18.51
CA GLN A 37 0.93 -32.80 -18.00
C GLN A 37 -0.15 -32.74 -19.09
N TRP A 38 0.03 -31.89 -20.11
CA TRP A 38 -0.99 -31.68 -21.13
C TRP A 38 -0.84 -32.66 -22.29
N THR A 39 -1.99 -33.10 -22.84
CA THR A 39 -1.99 -33.95 -24.02
C THR A 39 -1.46 -33.20 -25.24
N LYS A 40 -0.88 -33.93 -26.21
CA LYS A 40 -0.35 -33.32 -27.45
C LYS A 40 -1.39 -32.45 -28.18
N LYS A 41 -2.68 -32.81 -28.09
CA LYS A 41 -3.80 -32.05 -28.65
C LYS A 41 -4.02 -30.72 -27.93
N ALA A 42 -4.05 -30.72 -26.60
CA ALA A 42 -4.20 -29.51 -25.80
C ALA A 42 -3.05 -28.51 -26.01
N VAL A 43 -1.81 -29.01 -26.15
CA VAL A 43 -0.65 -28.16 -26.47
C VAL A 43 -0.77 -27.51 -27.84
N THR A 44 -1.26 -28.23 -28.86
CA THR A 44 -1.49 -27.65 -30.20
C THR A 44 -2.64 -26.67 -30.23
N GLU A 45 -3.73 -26.93 -29.50
CA GLU A 45 -4.87 -26.01 -29.39
C GLU A 45 -4.45 -24.70 -28.71
N HIS A 46 -3.72 -24.77 -27.60
CA HIS A 46 -3.20 -23.59 -26.90
C HIS A 46 -2.25 -22.77 -27.76
N LYS A 47 -1.35 -23.46 -28.48
CA LYS A 47 -0.43 -22.80 -29.42
C LYS A 47 -1.18 -22.04 -30.52
N ASN A 48 -2.22 -22.66 -31.08
CA ASN A 48 -3.02 -22.07 -32.16
C ASN A 48 -3.90 -20.93 -31.63
N LYS A 49 -4.47 -21.07 -30.43
CA LYS A 49 -5.34 -20.07 -29.79
C LYS A 49 -4.65 -18.73 -29.59
N TYR A 50 -3.37 -18.72 -29.20
CA TYR A 50 -2.60 -17.50 -28.95
C TYR A 50 -1.56 -17.20 -30.05
N ASN A 51 -1.62 -17.91 -31.18
CA ASN A 51 -0.68 -17.79 -32.30
C ASN A 51 0.81 -17.73 -31.86
N LEU A 52 1.21 -18.68 -31.01
CA LEU A 52 2.52 -18.65 -30.36
C LEU A 52 3.58 -19.44 -31.15
N ASP A 53 4.74 -18.83 -31.39
CA ASP A 53 5.89 -19.54 -31.95
C ASP A 53 6.79 -20.16 -30.85
N CYS A 54 6.45 -21.39 -30.45
CA CYS A 54 7.21 -22.17 -29.47
C CYS A 54 8.63 -22.58 -29.92
N ARG A 55 9.10 -22.18 -31.11
CA ARG A 55 10.50 -22.35 -31.53
C ARG A 55 11.41 -21.32 -30.85
N SER A 56 10.92 -20.10 -30.65
CA SER A 56 11.64 -19.02 -29.96
C SER A 56 11.59 -19.18 -28.43
N THR A 57 12.62 -18.71 -27.72
CA THR A 57 12.63 -18.66 -26.25
C THR A 57 11.50 -17.79 -25.73
N GLU A 58 11.24 -16.65 -26.37
CA GLU A 58 10.14 -15.75 -26.02
C GLU A 58 8.76 -16.40 -26.19
N GLY A 59 8.54 -17.17 -27.27
CA GLY A 59 7.28 -17.87 -27.49
C GLY A 59 7.04 -19.00 -26.49
N LYS A 60 8.10 -19.69 -26.02
CA LYS A 60 7.99 -20.67 -24.92
C LYS A 60 7.59 -20.01 -23.61
N LEU A 61 8.14 -18.84 -23.32
CA LEU A 61 7.81 -18.09 -22.11
C LEU A 61 6.38 -17.55 -22.15
N LYS A 62 5.94 -16.99 -23.29
CA LYS A 62 4.55 -16.56 -23.50
C LYS A 62 3.59 -17.74 -23.36
N PHE A 63 3.93 -18.90 -23.92
CA PHE A 63 3.15 -20.13 -23.76
C PHE A 63 2.95 -20.49 -22.29
N ALA A 64 4.02 -20.46 -21.48
CA ALA A 64 3.95 -20.74 -20.05
C ALA A 64 3.06 -19.74 -19.29
N LEU A 65 3.17 -18.45 -19.62
CA LEU A 65 2.38 -17.40 -18.98
C LEU A 65 0.88 -17.52 -19.32
N PHE A 66 0.54 -17.78 -20.59
CA PHE A 66 -0.86 -18.00 -20.98
C PHE A 66 -1.41 -19.32 -20.42
N ALA A 67 -0.59 -20.37 -20.34
CA ALA A 67 -1.00 -21.62 -19.71
C ALA A 67 -1.25 -21.41 -18.20
N ALA A 68 -0.39 -20.66 -17.50
CA ALA A 68 -0.60 -20.30 -16.11
C ALA A 68 -1.93 -19.54 -15.91
N LYS A 69 -2.23 -18.59 -16.80
CA LYS A 69 -3.48 -17.83 -16.78
C LYS A 69 -4.70 -18.74 -16.97
N GLU A 70 -4.68 -19.64 -17.95
CA GLU A 70 -5.80 -20.59 -18.15
C GLU A 70 -5.96 -21.55 -16.97
N MET A 71 -4.86 -22.10 -16.45
CA MET A 71 -4.91 -22.97 -15.27
C MET A 71 -5.37 -22.26 -14.00
N SER A 72 -5.14 -20.94 -13.91
CA SER A 72 -5.64 -20.12 -12.79
C SER A 72 -7.13 -19.77 -12.92
N GLN A 73 -7.70 -19.82 -14.14
CA GLN A 73 -9.13 -19.53 -14.36
C GLN A 73 -10.03 -20.66 -13.85
N ASP A 74 -9.59 -21.92 -13.91
CA ASP A 74 -10.36 -23.06 -13.36
C ASP A 74 -10.49 -23.06 -11.83
N CYS A 75 -9.75 -22.18 -11.13
CA CYS A 75 -9.79 -22.05 -9.67
C CYS A 75 -10.61 -20.84 -9.17
N LEU A 76 -11.26 -20.12 -10.08
CA LEU A 76 -12.18 -19.02 -9.76
C LEU A 76 -13.57 -19.36 -10.32
N PRO A 77 -14.66 -19.14 -9.58
CA PRO A 77 -16.00 -19.30 -10.13
C PRO A 77 -16.16 -18.39 -11.35
N GLY A 78 -16.60 -19.00 -12.46
CA GLY A 78 -16.40 -18.53 -13.82
C GLY A 78 -16.73 -17.07 -14.08
N THR A 79 -15.80 -16.39 -14.77
CA THR A 79 -16.12 -15.23 -15.60
C THR A 79 -16.37 -15.76 -17.01
N VAL A 80 -17.63 -15.76 -17.42
CA VAL A 80 -18.02 -16.06 -18.81
C VAL A 80 -17.49 -14.96 -19.73
N SER A 81 -16.97 -15.41 -20.87
CA SER A 81 -16.27 -14.66 -21.91
C SER A 81 -17.02 -13.48 -22.54
N GLU A 82 -16.20 -12.52 -22.98
CA GLU A 82 -16.29 -11.65 -24.18
C GLU A 82 -17.64 -11.47 -24.89
N VAL A 83 -18.14 -10.22 -24.92
CA VAL A 83 -18.85 -9.65 -26.09
C VAL A 83 -18.53 -8.15 -26.22
N ILE A 84 -17.77 -7.80 -27.28
CA ILE A 84 -17.83 -6.62 -28.19
C ILE A 84 -17.82 -5.18 -27.59
N PRO A 85 -17.01 -4.24 -28.12
CA PRO A 85 -16.79 -2.92 -27.53
C PRO A 85 -17.83 -1.87 -27.96
N GLU A 86 -18.57 -1.29 -27.01
CA GLU A 86 -19.33 -0.03 -27.20
C GLU A 86 -19.42 0.77 -25.88
N PRO A 87 -19.75 2.09 -25.94
CA PRO A 87 -18.94 3.12 -25.33
C PRO A 87 -19.11 3.27 -23.80
N VAL A 88 -17.95 3.51 -23.18
CA VAL A 88 -17.66 4.03 -21.84
C VAL A 88 -18.88 4.53 -21.05
N ASN A 89 -19.47 3.65 -20.25
CA ASN A 89 -20.30 4.02 -19.13
C ASN A 89 -19.40 4.25 -17.90
N ASN A 90 -19.10 5.51 -17.58
CA ASN A 90 -18.21 5.91 -16.47
C ASN A 90 -18.61 5.32 -15.11
N GLN A 91 -19.89 4.95 -14.93
CA GLN A 91 -20.40 4.33 -13.70
C GLN A 91 -19.82 2.92 -13.43
N ASN A 92 -19.52 2.15 -14.49
CA ASN A 92 -18.93 0.82 -14.35
C ASN A 92 -17.46 0.87 -13.90
N LYS A 93 -16.72 1.93 -14.28
CA LYS A 93 -15.34 2.14 -13.83
C LYS A 93 -15.30 2.47 -12.34
N GLU A 94 -16.17 3.35 -11.84
CA GLU A 94 -16.26 3.65 -10.41
C GLU A 94 -16.63 2.43 -9.57
N THR A 95 -17.53 1.59 -10.09
CA THR A 95 -17.95 0.35 -9.42
C THR A 95 -16.83 -0.71 -9.44
N GLN A 96 -16.00 -0.75 -10.48
CA GLN A 96 -14.81 -1.60 -10.52
C GLN A 96 -13.69 -1.08 -9.62
N THR A 97 -13.41 0.22 -9.62
CA THR A 97 -12.38 0.81 -8.76
C THR A 97 -12.72 0.67 -7.29
N SER A 98 -13.99 0.86 -6.90
CA SER A 98 -14.43 0.63 -5.51
C SER A 98 -14.30 -0.83 -5.10
N LYS A 99 -14.68 -1.79 -5.97
CA LYS A 99 -14.48 -3.23 -5.69
C LYS A 99 -13.01 -3.61 -5.54
N ILE A 100 -12.14 -3.13 -6.44
CA ILE A 100 -10.69 -3.38 -6.37
C ILE A 100 -10.11 -2.77 -5.08
N LEU A 101 -10.50 -1.54 -4.73
CA LEU A 101 -10.06 -0.89 -3.50
C LEU A 101 -10.56 -1.63 -2.25
N CYS A 102 -11.82 -2.04 -2.21
CA CYS A 102 -12.36 -2.82 -1.09
C CYS A 102 -11.63 -4.17 -0.93
N GLN A 103 -11.35 -4.86 -2.03
CA GLN A 103 -10.58 -6.11 -2.01
C GLN A 103 -9.15 -5.87 -1.50
N ALA A 104 -8.48 -4.82 -2.00
CA ALA A 104 -7.14 -4.45 -1.56
C ALA A 104 -7.11 -4.07 -0.07
N ILE A 105 -8.09 -3.30 0.42
CA ILE A 105 -8.26 -2.95 1.84
C ILE A 105 -8.47 -4.19 2.70
N ALA A 106 -9.24 -5.17 2.22
CA ALA A 106 -9.45 -6.44 2.94
C ALA A 106 -8.17 -7.27 3.12
N PHE A 107 -7.17 -7.08 2.24
CA PHE A 107 -5.85 -7.71 2.36
C PHE A 107 -4.86 -6.90 3.22
N LEU A 108 -5.18 -5.64 3.55
CA LEU A 108 -4.34 -4.87 4.46
C LEU A 108 -4.50 -5.41 5.89
N LYS A 109 -3.39 -5.53 6.60
CA LYS A 109 -3.42 -5.84 8.03
C LYS A 109 -4.22 -4.75 8.75
N PRO A 110 -5.08 -5.10 9.72
CA PRO A 110 -5.82 -4.11 10.47
C PRO A 110 -4.84 -3.13 11.12
N VAL A 111 -5.12 -1.83 10.98
CA VAL A 111 -4.30 -0.77 11.58
C VAL A 111 -4.26 -1.02 13.10
N PRO A 112 -3.08 -0.97 13.75
CA PRO A 112 -2.98 -1.13 15.19
C PRO A 112 -3.84 -0.07 15.87
N LYS A 113 -4.60 -0.46 16.90
CA LYS A 113 -5.36 0.51 17.70
C LYS A 113 -4.39 1.49 18.34
N THR A 114 -4.64 2.78 18.15
CA THR A 114 -3.88 3.84 18.81
C THR A 114 -4.28 3.97 20.27
N ASN A 115 -3.39 4.55 21.08
CA ASN A 115 -3.64 4.84 22.49
C ASN A 115 -4.39 6.16 22.74
N GLY A 116 -4.67 6.95 21.69
CA GLY A 116 -5.42 8.21 21.79
C GLY A 116 -4.56 9.44 22.06
N LEU A 117 -3.23 9.31 22.27
CA LEU A 117 -2.32 10.44 22.45
C LEU A 117 -2.35 11.41 21.27
N GLU A 118 -2.60 10.90 20.05
CA GLU A 118 -2.71 11.70 18.83
C GLU A 118 -3.77 12.80 18.93
N LYS A 119 -4.78 12.61 19.78
CA LYS A 119 -5.88 13.57 19.99
C LYS A 119 -5.57 14.62 21.05
N SER A 120 -4.45 14.51 21.76
CA SER A 120 -4.08 15.48 22.79
C SER A 120 -3.73 16.85 22.17
N PRO A 121 -3.95 17.96 22.89
CA PRO A 121 -3.68 19.31 22.38
C PRO A 121 -2.25 19.47 21.82
N THR A 122 -1.27 18.87 22.47
CA THR A 122 0.15 18.90 22.06
C THR A 122 0.39 18.17 20.74
N TYR A 123 -0.28 17.03 20.52
CA TYR A 123 -0.16 16.27 19.26
C TYR A 123 -0.98 16.91 18.15
N GLN A 124 -2.10 17.55 18.46
CA GLN A 124 -2.86 18.34 17.50
C GLN A 124 -2.04 19.50 16.93
N VAL A 125 -1.20 20.18 17.73
CA VAL A 125 -0.25 21.18 17.22
C VAL A 125 0.67 20.55 16.17
N MET A 126 1.09 19.31 16.37
CA MET A 126 1.94 18.55 15.44
C MET A 126 1.17 17.83 14.33
N GLY A 127 -0.15 18.03 14.21
CA GLY A 127 -0.97 17.49 13.13
C GLY A 127 -1.37 16.03 13.35
N GLU A 128 -1.61 15.64 14.60
CA GLU A 128 -2.11 14.32 15.02
C GLU A 128 -1.27 13.14 14.47
N PRO A 129 0.07 13.16 14.61
CA PRO A 129 0.94 12.15 14.01
C PRO A 129 0.77 10.80 14.72
N ILE A 130 0.53 9.73 13.96
CA ILE A 130 0.50 8.35 14.47
C ILE A 130 1.88 7.70 14.29
N TYR A 131 2.52 7.97 13.15
CA TYR A 131 3.82 7.41 12.80
C TYR A 131 4.95 8.44 12.94
N TRP A 132 6.18 7.95 13.13
CA TRP A 132 7.37 8.79 13.22
C TRP A 132 7.57 9.66 11.97
N ASP A 133 7.40 9.06 10.79
CA ASP A 133 7.61 9.77 9.53
C ASP A 133 6.59 10.89 9.31
N GLU A 134 5.36 10.72 9.83
CA GLU A 134 4.34 11.76 9.84
C GLU A 134 4.74 12.92 10.73
N LEU A 135 5.25 12.64 11.95
CA LEU A 135 5.76 13.69 12.84
C LEU A 135 6.87 14.50 12.15
N VAL A 136 7.84 13.83 11.52
CA VAL A 136 8.96 14.49 10.84
C VAL A 136 8.47 15.34 9.66
N ARG A 137 7.55 14.80 8.86
CA ARG A 137 6.95 15.52 7.72
C ARG A 137 6.18 16.75 8.20
N ASN A 138 5.34 16.57 9.21
CA ASN A 138 4.50 17.62 9.78
C ASN A 138 5.35 18.74 10.39
N TYR A 139 6.40 18.39 11.14
CA TYR A 139 7.37 19.34 11.66
C TYR A 139 7.99 20.20 10.56
N LYS A 140 8.47 19.59 9.46
CA LYS A 140 9.05 20.33 8.33
C LYS A 140 8.05 21.32 7.72
N GLN A 141 6.80 20.91 7.56
CA GLN A 141 5.74 21.80 7.03
C GLN A 141 5.48 22.98 7.97
N LEU A 142 5.37 22.73 9.28
CA LEU A 142 5.15 23.76 10.29
C LEU A 142 6.32 24.73 10.38
N VAL A 143 7.56 24.24 10.31
CA VAL A 143 8.76 25.09 10.32
C VAL A 143 8.74 26.03 9.14
N VAL A 144 8.49 25.54 7.92
CA VAL A 144 8.43 26.40 6.73
C VAL A 144 7.33 27.46 6.86
N LYS A 145 6.16 27.09 7.41
CA LYS A 145 5.00 27.99 7.57
C LYS A 145 5.19 29.07 8.63
N TRP A 146 5.84 28.74 9.75
CA TRP A 146 6.01 29.62 10.91
C TRP A 146 7.43 30.17 11.05
N HIS A 147 8.32 29.93 10.08
CA HIS A 147 9.67 30.49 10.09
C HIS A 147 9.60 32.02 10.05
N PRO A 148 10.37 32.74 10.89
CA PRO A 148 10.37 34.20 10.90
C PRO A 148 10.67 34.82 9.53
N ASP A 149 11.52 34.18 8.73
CA ASP A 149 11.86 34.67 7.38
C ASP A 149 10.70 34.57 6.38
N ASN A 150 9.81 33.59 6.56
CA ASN A 150 8.68 33.36 5.65
C ASN A 150 7.38 33.99 6.15
N ASN A 151 7.28 34.26 7.46
CA ASN A 151 6.05 34.71 8.11
C ASN A 151 6.33 35.96 8.97
N PRO A 152 5.86 37.15 8.54
CA PRO A 152 6.10 38.40 9.25
C PRO A 152 5.19 38.59 10.49
N SER A 153 4.40 37.59 10.87
CA SER A 153 3.53 37.68 12.05
C SER A 153 4.33 37.75 13.36
N VAL A 154 3.91 38.64 14.27
CA VAL A 154 4.49 38.78 15.62
C VAL A 154 4.36 37.47 16.42
N GLU A 155 3.33 36.67 16.13
CA GLU A 155 3.09 35.38 16.79
C GLU A 155 3.96 34.24 16.24
N ALA A 156 4.60 34.42 15.06
CA ALA A 156 5.36 33.36 14.41
C ALA A 156 6.53 32.87 15.28
N VAL A 157 7.21 33.80 15.96
CA VAL A 157 8.32 33.48 16.88
C VAL A 157 7.86 32.61 18.06
N GLY A 158 6.72 32.94 18.67
CA GLY A 158 6.17 32.15 19.77
C GLY A 158 5.69 30.77 19.32
N ARG A 159 5.05 30.70 18.15
CA ARG A 159 4.54 29.45 17.57
C ARG A 159 5.68 28.52 17.16
N ILE A 160 6.73 29.02 16.51
CA ILE A 160 7.88 28.20 16.09
C ILE A 160 8.69 27.67 17.28
N GLN A 161 8.81 28.46 18.35
CA GLN A 161 9.44 28.01 19.60
C GLN A 161 8.66 26.85 20.21
N LEU A 162 7.33 26.97 20.28
CA LEU A 162 6.46 25.90 20.80
C LEU A 162 6.55 24.63 19.94
N ILE A 163 6.46 24.76 18.62
CA ILE A 163 6.60 23.63 17.67
C ILE A 163 7.94 22.92 17.88
N THR A 164 9.04 23.69 17.99
CA THR A 164 10.38 23.14 18.16
C THR A 164 10.52 22.42 19.50
N GLN A 165 10.01 23.01 20.58
CA GLN A 165 10.03 22.39 21.91
C GLN A 165 9.29 21.04 21.92
N ILE A 166 8.05 21.03 21.40
CA ILE A 166 7.24 19.80 21.31
C ILE A 166 7.97 18.75 20.47
N TYR A 167 8.49 19.13 19.30
CA TYR A 167 9.18 18.18 18.43
C TYR A 167 10.43 17.57 19.07
N GLN A 168 11.26 18.35 19.77
CA GLN A 168 12.46 17.83 20.45
C GLN A 168 12.10 16.84 21.57
N GLU A 169 11.08 17.15 22.35
CA GLU A 169 10.62 16.26 23.43
C GLU A 169 10.07 14.94 22.88
N LEU A 170 9.24 15.02 21.84
CA LEU A 170 8.70 13.86 21.13
C LEU A 170 9.82 13.04 20.50
N LYS A 171 10.78 13.67 19.83
CA LYS A 171 11.90 13.02 19.15
C LYS A 171 12.73 12.15 20.09
N THR A 172 13.06 12.65 21.28
CA THR A 172 13.93 11.92 22.21
C THR A 172 13.28 10.64 22.75
N ASN A 173 11.96 10.64 22.94
CA ASN A 173 11.25 9.54 23.61
C ASN A 173 10.11 8.92 22.77
N TRP A 174 10.12 9.12 21.45
CA TRP A 174 9.04 8.68 20.56
C TRP A 174 8.76 7.18 20.71
N MET A 175 9.78 6.36 20.49
CA MET A 175 9.64 4.90 20.49
C MET A 175 9.38 4.31 21.88
N THR A 176 9.65 5.06 22.95
CA THR A 176 9.64 4.54 24.33
C THR A 176 8.41 4.97 25.13
N LYS A 177 7.91 6.20 24.92
CA LYS A 177 6.84 6.79 25.74
C LYS A 177 5.72 7.47 24.96
N TYR A 178 6.02 7.99 23.78
CA TYR A 178 5.17 9.00 23.14
C TYR A 178 4.50 8.52 21.85
N SER A 179 4.95 7.42 21.25
CA SER A 179 4.30 6.87 20.06
C SER A 179 2.84 6.46 20.35
N PRO A 180 1.87 6.89 19.52
CA PRO A 180 0.47 6.46 19.62
C PRO A 180 0.25 4.95 19.44
N LEU A 181 1.26 4.24 18.93
CA LEU A 181 1.26 2.78 18.75
C LEU A 181 1.70 2.02 20.01
N ILE A 182 2.16 2.72 21.05
CA ILE A 182 2.50 2.10 22.34
C ILE A 182 1.20 1.71 23.04
N PRO A 183 1.08 0.48 23.57
CA PRO A 183 -0.11 0.05 24.31
C PRO A 183 -0.46 1.00 25.46
N LEU A 184 -1.75 1.31 25.60
CA LEU A 184 -2.25 2.19 26.67
C LEU A 184 -1.87 1.70 28.07
N SER A 185 -1.79 0.38 28.28
CA SER A 185 -1.33 -0.24 29.53
C SER A 185 0.09 0.16 29.93
N ARG A 186 0.94 0.55 28.97
CA ARG A 186 2.33 0.96 29.20
C ARG A 186 2.46 2.46 29.51
N ILE A 187 1.55 3.28 29.00
CA ILE A 187 1.52 4.73 29.24
C ILE A 187 0.75 5.03 30.53
N GLY A 188 -0.34 4.31 30.79
CA GLY A 188 -1.25 4.54 31.90
C GLY A 188 -2.31 5.60 31.57
N GLU A 189 -3.56 5.33 31.98
CA GLU A 189 -4.72 6.20 31.70
C GLU A 189 -4.53 7.62 32.28
N GLU A 190 -3.93 7.74 33.47
CA GLU A 190 -3.68 9.03 34.12
C GLU A 190 -2.77 9.95 33.28
N ASN A 191 -1.76 9.38 32.63
CA ASN A 191 -0.84 10.14 31.78
C ASN A 191 -1.54 10.60 30.50
N LEU A 192 -2.45 9.78 29.94
CA LEU A 192 -3.29 10.18 28.83
C LEU A 192 -4.22 11.33 29.23
N GLN A 193 -4.91 11.23 30.37
CA GLN A 193 -5.79 12.30 30.87
C GLN A 193 -5.01 13.60 31.14
N ARG A 194 -3.78 13.50 31.66
CA ARG A 194 -2.88 14.64 31.84
C ARG A 194 -2.51 15.27 30.49
N ALA A 195 -2.20 14.47 29.48
CA ALA A 195 -1.91 14.98 28.14
C ALA A 195 -3.14 15.68 27.53
N MET A 196 -4.34 15.11 27.71
CA MET A 196 -5.59 15.67 27.19
C MET A 196 -6.03 16.96 27.88
N SER A 197 -5.69 17.13 29.17
CA SER A 197 -6.02 18.32 29.96
C SER A 197 -5.03 19.48 29.81
N GLN A 198 -3.97 19.30 29.04
CA GLN A 198 -2.94 20.32 28.84
C GLN A 198 -3.52 21.55 28.11
N LYS A 199 -3.38 22.73 28.73
CA LYS A 199 -3.78 24.01 28.12
C LYS A 199 -2.59 24.61 27.38
N LEU A 200 -2.80 24.92 26.10
CA LEU A 200 -1.81 25.57 25.26
C LEU A 200 -2.18 27.05 25.05
N PRO A 201 -1.18 27.92 24.83
CA PRO A 201 -1.40 29.36 24.63
C PRO A 201 -2.20 29.68 23.34
N TRP A 202 -2.16 28.79 22.36
CA TRP A 202 -2.95 28.90 21.12
C TRP A 202 -3.82 27.67 20.91
N ASN A 203 -4.89 27.85 20.13
CA ASN A 203 -5.68 26.72 19.66
C ASN A 203 -4.81 25.81 18.77
N PRO A 204 -4.69 24.50 19.07
CA PRO A 204 -3.85 23.58 18.30
C PRO A 204 -4.15 23.56 16.80
N LYS A 205 -5.41 23.72 16.41
CA LYS A 205 -5.80 23.74 14.98
C LYS A 205 -5.28 24.96 14.23
N SER A 206 -5.03 26.08 14.94
CA SER A 206 -4.58 27.34 14.32
C SER A 206 -3.14 27.30 13.77
N PHE A 207 -2.38 26.24 14.06
CA PHE A 207 -1.05 26.03 13.49
C PHE A 207 -1.11 25.55 12.04
N TRP A 208 -2.24 24.92 11.65
CA TRP A 208 -2.43 24.27 10.36
C TRP A 208 -3.30 25.06 9.38
N VAL A 209 -4.19 25.93 9.89
CA VAL A 209 -4.94 26.93 9.10
C VAL A 209 -4.00 28.04 8.66
#